data_AF-A0A953LEB8-F1
#
_entry.id   AF-A0A953LEB8-F1
#
_cell.length_a   1.000
_cell.length_b   1.000
_cell.length_c   1.000
_cell.angle_alpha   90.00
_cell.angle_beta   90.00
_cell.angle_gamma   90.00
#
_symmetry.space_group_name_H-M   'P 1'
#
loop_
_entity.id
_entity.type
_entity.pdbx_description
1 polymer ?
#
loop_
_entity_poly.entity_id
_entity_poly.type
_entity_poly.pdbx_seq_one_letter_code
_entity_poly.pdbx_strand_id
1 'polypeptide(L)'
;MMNGFKESWITNSIDFETVCWAQNKGKELASGTDQLSTSQLRKFFGELRRIESDYERYKEDIPLLTVKLAYATGRNKKSKIKDFYRYFKEMDKAYRSSDNKKESFYRMVKIIESIVAFHKFSGGN
;
A
#
# COMPACT_ATOMS: atom_id res chain seq x y z
N MET A 1 -18.63 8.00 -10.85
CA MET A 1 -17.37 7.38 -11.28
C MET A 1 -16.40 7.50 -10.11
N MET A 2 -15.90 6.40 -9.54
CA MET A 2 -14.89 6.50 -8.48
C MET A 2 -13.54 6.84 -9.12
N ASN A 3 -12.97 7.97 -8.72
CA ASN A 3 -11.70 8.48 -9.24
C ASN A 3 -10.56 7.48 -8.94
N GLY A 4 -9.63 7.35 -9.89
CA GLY A 4 -8.40 6.57 -9.73
C GLY A 4 -7.46 7.18 -8.68
N PHE A 5 -6.31 6.53 -8.48
CA PHE A 5 -5.27 7.05 -7.58
C PHE A 5 -4.79 8.44 -8.04
N LYS A 6 -4.60 9.38 -7.11
CA LYS A 6 -4.02 10.70 -7.38
C LYS A 6 -2.62 10.80 -6.80
N GLU A 7 -1.63 11.19 -7.62
CA GLU A 7 -0.24 11.35 -7.17
C GLU A 7 -0.11 12.39 -6.03
N SER A 8 -0.98 13.41 -6.01
CA SER A 8 -1.05 14.45 -4.97
C SER A 8 -1.29 13.91 -3.56
N TRP A 9 -1.89 12.73 -3.42
CA TRP A 9 -2.09 12.08 -2.12
C TRP A 9 -0.78 11.65 -1.47
N ILE A 10 0.23 11.37 -2.30
CA ILE A 10 1.58 11.05 -1.85
C ILE A 10 2.45 12.31 -1.81
N THR A 11 2.34 13.23 -2.77
CA THR A 11 3.27 14.37 -2.87
C THR A 11 2.86 15.56 -1.99
N ASN A 12 1.57 15.74 -1.68
CA ASN A 12 1.05 16.93 -1.00
C ASN A 12 0.33 16.57 0.31
N SER A 13 -0.84 15.93 0.23
CA SER A 13 -1.72 15.76 1.39
C SER A 13 -2.71 14.61 1.22
N ILE A 14 -3.06 13.97 2.32
CA ILE A 14 -4.16 13.01 2.40
C ILE A 14 -5.46 13.79 2.61
N ASP A 15 -6.49 13.45 1.84
CA ASP A 15 -7.82 14.06 1.88
C ASP A 15 -8.92 12.99 2.03
N PHE A 16 -10.18 13.41 2.05
CA PHE A 16 -11.32 12.50 2.15
C PHE A 16 -11.42 11.54 0.96
N GLU A 17 -11.06 11.99 -0.25
CA GLU A 17 -11.04 11.11 -1.43
C GLU A 17 -10.01 9.99 -1.29
N THR A 18 -8.86 10.29 -0.68
CA THR A 18 -7.82 9.29 -0.38
C THR A 18 -8.36 8.19 0.51
N VAL A 19 -9.11 8.54 1.56
CA VAL A 19 -9.71 7.58 2.50
C VAL A 19 -10.79 6.74 1.81
N CYS A 20 -11.67 7.37 1.03
CA CYS A 20 -12.66 6.66 0.22
C CYS A 20 -12.00 5.68 -0.77
N TRP A 21 -10.93 6.10 -1.44
CA TRP A 21 -10.17 5.22 -2.33
C TRP A 21 -9.58 4.04 -1.57
N ALA A 22 -8.92 4.28 -0.43
CA ALA A 22 -8.34 3.24 0.42
C ALA A 22 -9.40 2.25 0.94
N GLN A 23 -10.59 2.74 1.30
CA GLN A 23 -11.72 1.90 1.72
C GLN A 23 -12.14 0.94 0.61
N ASN A 24 -12.31 1.45 -0.61
CA ASN A 24 -12.69 0.63 -1.74
C ASN A 24 -11.61 -0.40 -2.07
N LYS A 25 -10.32 -0.03 -2.01
CA LYS A 25 -9.22 -0.97 -2.24
C LYS A 25 -9.12 -2.03 -1.15
N GLY A 26 -9.30 -1.66 0.11
CA GLY A 26 -9.37 -2.62 1.22
C GLY A 26 -10.48 -3.65 1.03
N LYS A 27 -11.69 -3.20 0.66
CA LYS A 27 -12.84 -4.07 0.37
C LYS A 27 -12.59 -4.98 -0.85
N GLU A 28 -12.04 -4.43 -1.93
CA GLU A 28 -11.68 -5.20 -3.13
C GLU A 28 -10.71 -6.34 -2.77
N LEU A 29 -9.66 -6.05 -1.98
CA LEU A 29 -8.66 -7.04 -1.58
C LEU A 29 -9.21 -8.12 -0.64
N ALA A 30 -10.23 -7.81 0.17
CA ALA A 30 -10.86 -8.75 1.11
C ALA A 30 -11.93 -9.66 0.45
N SER A 31 -12.36 -9.33 -0.77
CA SER A 31 -13.45 -10.04 -1.45
C SER A 31 -12.95 -11.20 -2.31
N GLY A 32 -13.83 -12.18 -2.57
CA GLY A 32 -13.55 -13.30 -3.47
C GLY A 32 -12.84 -14.48 -2.80
N THR A 33 -12.74 -15.59 -3.54
CA THR A 33 -12.03 -16.81 -3.09
C THR A 33 -10.51 -16.66 -3.14
N ASP A 34 -10.03 -15.66 -3.88
CA ASP A 34 -8.63 -15.29 -4.07
C ASP A 34 -8.24 -14.05 -3.24
N GLN A 35 -8.96 -13.75 -2.16
CA GLN A 35 -8.66 -12.60 -1.30
C GLN A 35 -7.19 -12.53 -0.87
N LEU A 36 -6.70 -11.33 -0.61
CA LEU A 36 -5.39 -11.14 -0.03
C LEU A 36 -5.42 -11.56 1.43
N SER A 37 -4.56 -12.48 1.87
CA SER A 37 -4.60 -12.89 3.27
C SER A 37 -4.10 -11.78 4.20
N THR A 38 -4.64 -11.70 5.42
CA THR A 38 -4.13 -10.77 6.45
C THR A 38 -2.67 -11.03 6.74
N SER A 39 -2.23 -12.29 6.68
CA SER A 39 -0.82 -12.65 6.91
C SER A 39 0.12 -12.00 5.90
N GLN A 40 -0.23 -12.02 4.60
CA GLN A 40 0.55 -11.40 3.54
C GLN A 40 0.55 -9.88 3.69
N LEU A 41 -0.62 -9.30 3.94
CA LEU A 41 -0.77 -7.84 4.09
C LEU A 41 -0.04 -7.33 5.32
N ARG A 42 -0.17 -8.00 6.48
CA ARG A 42 0.52 -7.66 7.73
C ARG A 42 2.04 -7.78 7.59
N LYS A 43 2.54 -8.83 6.92
CA LYS A 43 3.98 -8.98 6.67
C LYS A 43 4.53 -7.79 5.89
N PHE A 44 3.84 -7.37 4.83
CA PHE A 44 4.26 -6.22 4.06
C PHE A 44 4.15 -4.90 4.85
N PHE A 45 3.03 -4.70 5.54
CA PHE A 45 2.81 -3.50 6.36
C PHE A 45 3.83 -3.39 7.51
N GLY A 46 4.24 -4.51 8.11
CA GLY A 46 5.30 -4.54 9.12
C GLY A 46 6.64 -4.00 8.60
N GLU A 47 7.01 -4.30 7.35
CA GLU A 47 8.21 -3.74 6.72
C GLU A 47 8.12 -2.23 6.54
N LEU A 48 6.96 -1.71 6.14
CA LEU A 48 6.70 -0.27 6.07
C LEU A 48 6.86 0.38 7.43
N ARG A 49 6.28 -0.20 8.49
CA ARG A 49 6.38 0.30 9.87
C ARG A 49 7.80 0.25 10.41
N ARG A 50 8.60 -0.77 10.04
CA ARG A 50 10.03 -0.82 10.37
C ARG A 50 10.77 0.36 9.76
N ILE A 51 10.56 0.65 8.47
CA ILE A 51 11.18 1.80 7.81
C ILE A 51 10.68 3.11 8.45
N GLU A 52 9.38 3.23 8.73
CA GLU A 52 8.81 4.42 9.35
C GLU A 52 9.42 4.72 10.73
N SER A 53 9.67 3.68 11.54
CA SER A 53 10.22 3.81 12.90
C SER A 53 11.60 4.47 12.95
N ASP A 54 12.39 4.33 11.89
CA ASP A 54 13.70 4.95 11.74
C ASP A 54 13.99 5.17 10.25
N TYR A 55 13.33 6.18 9.69
CA TYR A 55 13.36 6.46 8.26
C TYR A 55 14.78 6.70 7.75
N GLU A 56 15.60 7.47 8.47
CA GLU A 56 16.95 7.80 8.01
C GLU A 56 17.84 6.57 7.90
N ARG A 57 17.68 5.61 8.82
CA ARG A 57 18.43 4.36 8.82
C ARG A 57 18.00 3.40 7.72
N TYR A 58 16.71 3.35 7.39
CA TYR A 58 16.15 2.30 6.54
C TYR A 58 15.58 2.78 5.19
N LYS A 59 15.67 4.07 4.86
CA LYS A 59 15.14 4.61 3.59
C LYS A 59 15.67 3.93 2.33
N GLU A 60 16.90 3.41 2.36
CA GLU A 60 17.49 2.65 1.25
C GLU A 60 16.79 1.31 0.99
N ASP A 61 15.98 0.81 1.94
CA ASP A 61 15.17 -0.40 1.77
C ASP A 61 13.86 -0.14 0.99
N ILE A 62 13.46 1.13 0.79
CA ILE A 62 12.18 1.48 0.15
C ILE A 62 12.05 0.90 -1.27
N PRO A 63 13.08 0.99 -2.16
CA PRO A 63 13.01 0.36 -3.47
C PRO A 63 12.80 -1.17 -3.41
N LEU A 64 13.24 -1.82 -2.33
CA LEU A 64 13.10 -3.27 -2.14
C LEU A 64 11.66 -3.68 -1.81
N LEU A 65 10.80 -2.77 -1.36
CA LEU A 65 9.38 -3.05 -1.09
C LEU A 65 8.67 -3.50 -2.38
N THR A 66 8.91 -2.81 -3.49
CA THR A 66 8.35 -3.16 -4.81
C THR A 66 8.87 -4.51 -5.29
N VAL A 67 10.15 -4.81 -5.07
CA VAL A 67 10.76 -6.10 -5.42
C VAL A 67 10.16 -7.24 -4.59
N LYS A 68 10.00 -7.05 -3.28
CA LYS A 68 9.36 -8.02 -2.37
C LYS A 68 7.93 -8.35 -2.80
N LEU A 69 7.15 -7.34 -3.18
CA LEU A 69 5.80 -7.57 -3.71
C LEU A 69 5.82 -8.28 -5.06
N ALA A 70 6.68 -7.85 -6.00
CA ALA A 70 6.81 -8.51 -7.30
C ALA A 70 7.10 -10.01 -7.14
N TYR A 71 8.05 -10.37 -6.28
CA TYR A 71 8.35 -11.77 -5.96
C TYR A 71 7.13 -12.50 -5.36
N ALA A 72 6.46 -11.89 -4.39
CA ALA A 72 5.29 -12.48 -3.74
C ALA A 72 4.12 -12.70 -4.72
N THR A 73 3.93 -11.81 -5.71
CA THR A 73 2.94 -11.98 -6.79
C THR A 73 3.29 -13.13 -7.72
N GLY A 74 4.58 -13.32 -8.05
CA GLY A 74 5.02 -14.44 -8.88
C GLY A 74 4.82 -15.80 -8.20
N ARG A 75 4.98 -15.84 -6.87
CA ARG A 75 4.79 -17.04 -6.04
C ARG A 75 3.32 -17.39 -5.81
N ASN A 76 2.46 -16.40 -5.59
CA ASN A 76 1.06 -16.61 -5.19
C ASN A 76 0.09 -16.14 -6.28
N LYS A 77 -0.06 -16.95 -7.34
CA LYS A 77 -0.88 -16.60 -8.52
C LYS A 77 -2.39 -16.59 -8.27
N LYS A 78 -2.88 -17.23 -7.21
CA LYS A 78 -4.31 -17.34 -6.84
C LYS A 78 -4.70 -16.38 -5.72
N SER A 79 -4.05 -15.22 -5.63
CA SER A 79 -4.32 -14.22 -4.61
C SER A 79 -4.32 -12.82 -5.22
N LYS A 80 -5.15 -11.92 -4.67
CA LYS A 80 -5.20 -10.48 -4.97
C LYS A 80 -3.94 -9.70 -4.58
N ILE A 81 -2.87 -10.39 -4.19
CA ILE A 81 -1.55 -9.78 -4.02
C ILE A 81 -1.08 -9.04 -5.29
N LYS A 82 -1.50 -9.48 -6.49
CA LYS A 82 -1.19 -8.78 -7.75
C LYS A 82 -1.89 -7.42 -7.84
N ASP A 83 -3.10 -7.30 -7.32
CA ASP A 83 -3.83 -6.03 -7.28
C ASP A 83 -3.23 -5.09 -6.24
N PHE A 84 -2.89 -5.61 -5.06
CA PHE A 84 -2.15 -4.84 -4.06
C PHE A 84 -0.81 -4.33 -4.58
N TYR A 85 -0.07 -5.16 -5.33
CA TYR A 85 1.15 -4.74 -6.01
C TYR A 85 0.91 -3.59 -7.00
N ARG A 86 -0.19 -3.61 -7.77
CA ARG A 86 -0.53 -2.51 -8.69
C ARG A 86 -0.77 -1.21 -7.92
N TYR A 87 -1.56 -1.26 -6.84
CA TYR A 87 -1.84 -0.10 -5.98
C TYR A 87 -0.55 0.47 -5.38
N PHE A 88 0.31 -0.41 -4.85
CA PHE A 88 1.59 0.01 -4.29
C PHE A 88 2.51 0.63 -5.35
N LYS A 89 2.53 0.09 -6.57
CA LYS A 89 3.37 0.61 -7.66
C LYS A 89 2.99 2.05 -8.06
N GLU A 90 1.71 2.39 -8.03
CA GLU A 90 1.24 3.76 -8.27
C GLU A 90 1.74 4.72 -7.16
N MET A 91 1.62 4.31 -5.90
CA MET A 91 2.15 5.10 -4.76
C MET A 91 3.67 5.25 -4.82
N ASP A 92 4.39 4.17 -5.13
CA ASP A 92 5.85 4.13 -5.26
C ASP A 92 6.33 5.03 -6.41
N LYS A 93 5.58 5.11 -7.53
CA LYS A 93 5.84 6.09 -8.59
C LYS A 93 5.70 7.53 -8.08
N ALA A 94 4.61 7.84 -7.36
CA ALA A 94 4.39 9.17 -6.80
C ALA A 94 5.42 9.54 -5.71
N TYR A 95 5.84 8.58 -4.89
CA TYR A 95 6.93 8.75 -3.93
C TYR A 95 8.24 9.10 -4.64
N ARG A 96 8.55 8.42 -5.75
CA ARG A 96 9.75 8.69 -6.56
C ARG A 96 9.73 10.06 -7.23
N SER A 97 8.57 10.61 -7.61
CA SER A 97 8.47 11.96 -8.17
C SER A 97 8.43 13.07 -7.12
N SER A 98 8.25 12.76 -5.84
CA SER A 98 8.18 13.76 -4.78
C SER A 98 9.52 14.41 -4.43
N ASP A 99 9.52 15.72 -4.19
CA ASP A 99 10.65 16.47 -3.64
C ASP A 99 10.89 16.20 -2.14
N ASN A 100 9.83 15.88 -1.39
CA ASN A 100 9.92 15.59 0.04
C ASN A 100 9.72 14.09 0.28
N LYS A 101 10.81 13.33 0.20
CA LYS A 101 10.79 11.86 0.31
C LYS A 101 10.21 11.39 1.65
N LYS A 102 10.65 11.95 2.77
CA LYS A 102 10.23 11.50 4.10
C LYS A 102 8.74 11.66 4.32
N GLU A 103 8.20 12.85 4.07
CA GLU A 103 6.76 13.10 4.23
C GLU A 103 5.92 12.30 3.24
N SER A 104 6.40 12.12 2.00
CA SER A 104 5.72 11.29 1.01
C SER A 104 5.71 9.83 1.39
N PHE A 105 6.78 9.33 2.01
CA PHE A 105 6.80 7.98 2.57
C PHE A 105 5.78 7.85 3.72
N TYR A 106 5.73 8.80 4.65
CA TYR A 106 4.75 8.78 5.74
C TYR A 106 3.30 8.83 5.24
N ARG A 107 3.02 9.62 4.19
CA ARG A 107 1.70 9.59 3.54
C ARG A 107 1.42 8.23 2.90
N MET A 108 2.39 7.62 2.21
CA MET A 108 2.25 6.27 1.68
C MET A 108 1.92 5.25 2.77
N VAL A 109 2.62 5.29 3.92
CA VAL A 109 2.35 4.40 5.06
C VAL A 109 0.92 4.55 5.56
N LYS A 110 0.44 5.79 5.77
CA LYS A 110 -0.94 6.07 6.23
C LYS A 110 -2.02 5.58 5.25
N ILE A 111 -1.77 5.68 3.94
CA ILE A 111 -2.69 5.16 2.93
C ILE A 111 -2.74 3.63 2.97
N ILE A 112 -1.58 2.96 3.07
CA ILE A 112 -1.52 1.51 3.20
C ILE A 112 -2.16 1.05 4.52
N GLU A 113 -1.94 1.76 5.62
CA GLU A 113 -2.60 1.51 6.91
C GLU A 113 -4.13 1.58 6.77
N SER A 114 -4.64 2.58 6.06
CA SER A 114 -6.07 2.71 5.76
C SER A 114 -6.59 1.51 4.96
N ILE A 115 -5.86 1.06 3.93
CA ILE A 115 -6.20 -0.16 3.18
C ILE A 115 -6.24 -1.38 4.10
N VAL A 116 -5.25 -1.54 4.99
CA VAL A 116 -5.19 -2.66 5.94
C VAL A 116 -6.39 -2.65 6.88
N ALA A 117 -6.74 -1.48 7.43
CA ALA A 117 -7.89 -1.31 8.31
C ALA A 117 -9.20 -1.68 7.61
N PHE A 118 -9.43 -1.16 6.41
CA PHE A 118 -10.66 -1.46 5.65
C PHE A 118 -10.71 -2.88 5.10
N HIS A 119 -9.56 -3.47 4.77
CA HIS A 119 -9.45 -4.88 4.45
C HIS A 119 -9.93 -5.74 5.63
N LYS A 120 -9.43 -5.44 6.84
CA LYS A 120 -9.83 -6.17 8.04
C LYS A 120 -11.30 -5.95 8.38
N PHE A 121 -11.78 -4.71 8.30
CA PHE A 121 -13.19 -4.36 8.51
C PHE A 121 -14.12 -5.11 7.55
N SER A 122 -13.68 -5.34 6.30
CA SER A 122 -14.46 -6.04 5.27
C SER A 122 -14.41 -7.58 5.39
N GLY A 123 -13.89 -8.12 6.49
CA GLY A 123 -13.85 -9.57 6.74
C GLY A 123 -12.63 -10.29 6.18
N GLY A 124 -11.59 -9.55 5.75
CA GLY A 124 -10.34 -10.14 5.29
C GLY A 124 -9.70 -11.07 6.34
N ASN A 125 -9.26 -12.25 5.89
CA ASN A 125 -8.70 -13.30 6.76
C ASN A 125 -7.20 -13.47 6.62
#